data_AF-A0A8J7YEK6-F1
#
_entry.id   AF-A0A8J7YEK6-F1
#
_cell.length_a   1.000
_cell.length_b   1.000
_cell.length_c   1.000
_cell.angle_alpha   90.00
_cell.angle_beta   90.00
_cell.angle_gamma   90.00
#
_symmetry.space_group_name_H-M   'P 1'
#
loop_
_entity.id
_entity.type
_entity.pdbx_description
1 polymer ?
#
loop_
_entity_poly.entity_id
_entity_poly.type
_entity_poly.pdbx_seq_one_letter_code
_entity_poly.pdbx_strand_id
1 'polypeptide(L)'
;MEILPLISIFLIVLGGIGIILHTDYLDKIIMFSFLEAGLVGIITSYYYLDVAIIFSILVPVSATILLLGSLKYTHIKGSKKKYGSKLPILAK
;
A
#
# COMPACT_ATOMS: atom_id res chain seq x y z
N MET A 1 27.69 6.78 -12.32
CA MET A 1 26.38 6.99 -11.67
C MET A 1 26.26 5.96 -10.57
N GLU A 2 25.97 6.38 -9.34
CA GLU A 2 25.71 5.44 -8.26
C GLU A 2 24.49 4.58 -8.61
N ILE A 3 24.62 3.27 -8.42
CA ILE A 3 23.60 2.29 -8.84
C ILE A 3 22.33 2.41 -7.97
N LEU A 4 22.48 2.83 -6.72
CA LEU A 4 21.41 2.93 -5.74
C LEU A 4 20.31 3.94 -6.17
N PRO A 5 20.61 5.22 -6.48
CA PRO A 5 19.59 6.15 -6.95
C PRO A 5 18.84 5.68 -8.20
N LEU A 6 19.53 4.99 -9.12
CA LEU A 6 18.89 4.46 -10.34
C LEU A 6 17.85 3.39 -10.02
N ILE A 7 18.20 2.43 -9.15
CA ILE A 7 17.28 1.39 -8.68
C ILE A 7 16.12 2.03 -7.90
N SER A 8 16.40 3.03 -7.08
CA SER A 8 15.38 3.73 -6.29
C SER A 8 14.37 4.46 -7.16
N ILE A 9 14.81 5.16 -8.20
CA ILE A 9 13.92 5.80 -9.17
C ILE A 9 13.06 4.75 -9.88
N PHE A 10 13.65 3.62 -10.29
CA PHE A 10 12.90 2.54 -10.93
C PHE A 10 11.79 1.99 -10.01
N LEU A 11 12.09 1.77 -8.73
CA LEU A 11 11.13 1.32 -7.73
C LEU A 11 10.00 2.33 -7.51
N ILE A 12 10.30 3.63 -7.45
CA ILE A 12 9.29 4.69 -7.29
C ILE A 12 8.34 4.71 -8.50
N VAL A 13 8.89 4.65 -9.71
CA VAL A 13 8.09 4.66 -10.94
C VAL A 13 7.22 3.41 -11.03
N LEU A 14 7.79 2.23 -10.79
CA LEU A 14 7.08 0.96 -10.87
C LEU A 14 5.99 0.85 -9.79
N GLY A 15 6.32 1.23 -8.55
CA GLY A 15 5.35 1.28 -7.46
C GLY A 15 4.22 2.28 -7.73
N GLY A 16 4.55 3.49 -8.19
CA GLY A 16 3.58 4.52 -8.54
C GLY A 16 2.59 4.08 -9.62
N ILE A 17 3.10 3.50 -10.71
CA ILE A 17 2.26 2.92 -11.78
C ILE A 17 1.43 1.77 -11.23
N GLY A 18 2.03 0.88 -10.44
CA GLY A 18 1.39 -0.29 -9.86
C GLY A 18 0.19 0.06 -8.96
N ILE A 19 0.32 1.09 -8.12
CA ILE A 19 -0.76 1.56 -7.24
C ILE A 19 -1.99 2.04 -8.03
N ILE A 20 -1.76 2.70 -9.17
CA ILE A 20 -2.82 3.26 -10.01
C ILE A 20 -3.51 2.15 -10.83
N LEU A 21 -2.74 1.23 -11.41
CA LEU A 21 -3.25 0.25 -12.36
C LEU A 21 -3.96 -0.95 -11.71
N HIS A 22 -3.53 -1.40 -10.53
CA HIS A 22 -4.13 -2.58 -9.92
C HIS A 22 -5.55 -2.29 -9.41
N THR A 23 -6.44 -3.29 -9.49
CA THR A 23 -7.80 -3.19 -8.92
C THR A 23 -7.86 -3.74 -7.50
N ASP A 24 -7.07 -4.77 -7.22
CA ASP A 24 -7.08 -5.46 -5.93
C ASP A 24 -6.29 -4.69 -4.88
N TYR A 25 -6.87 -4.62 -3.67
CA TYR A 25 -6.30 -3.82 -2.59
C TYR A 25 -4.98 -4.39 -2.07
N LEU A 26 -4.76 -5.71 -2.12
CA LEU A 26 -3.50 -6.33 -1.72
C LEU A 26 -2.37 -5.91 -2.66
N ASP A 27 -2.61 -6.00 -3.97
CA ASP A 27 -1.61 -5.61 -4.97
C ASP A 27 -1.26 -4.12 -4.87
N LYS A 28 -2.25 -3.27 -4.59
CA LYS A 28 -1.99 -1.85 -4.30
C LYS A 28 -1.08 -1.64 -3.10
N ILE A 29 -1.28 -2.38 -2.02
CA ILE A 29 -0.44 -2.26 -0.81
C ILE A 29 0.99 -2.74 -1.11
N ILE A 30 1.15 -3.82 -1.87
CA ILE A 30 2.46 -4.30 -2.30
C ILE A 30 3.18 -3.25 -3.17
N MET A 31 2.48 -2.68 -4.15
CA MET A 31 3.02 -1.63 -5.02
C MET A 31 3.34 -0.34 -4.25
N PHE A 32 2.57 -0.04 -3.20
CA PHE A 32 2.87 1.05 -2.27
C PHE A 32 4.16 0.80 -1.49
N SER A 33 4.39 -0.43 -1.01
CA SER A 33 5.66 -0.79 -0.35
C SER A 33 6.86 -0.67 -1.28
N PHE A 34 6.72 -0.97 -2.59
CA PHE A 34 7.79 -0.73 -3.57
C PHE A 34 8.11 0.77 -3.72
N LEU A 35 7.08 1.62 -3.75
CA LEU A 35 7.26 3.08 -3.81
C LEU A 35 7.98 3.61 -2.57
N GLU A 36 7.56 3.18 -1.37
CA GLU A 36 8.18 3.58 -0.11
C GLU A 36 9.63 3.07 -0.01
N ALA A 37 9.93 1.84 -0.45
CA ALA A 37 11.28 1.30 -0.49
C ALA A 37 12.19 2.10 -1.45
N GLY A 38 11.66 2.52 -2.61
CA GLY A 38 12.36 3.41 -3.52
C GLY A 38 12.65 4.78 -2.88
N LEU A 39 11.71 5.34 -2.12
CA LEU A 39 11.92 6.58 -1.36
C LEU A 39 13.03 6.42 -0.31
N VAL A 40 13.04 5.33 0.46
CA VAL A 40 14.12 5.02 1.42
C VAL A 40 15.48 4.96 0.72
N GLY A 41 15.56 4.34 -0.46
CA GLY A 41 16.79 4.26 -1.24
C GLY A 41 17.30 5.63 -1.75
N ILE A 42 16.38 6.53 -2.17
CA ILE A 42 16.72 7.92 -2.50
C ILE A 42 17.29 8.65 -1.26
N ILE A 43 16.58 8.60 -0.13
CA ILE A 43 16.99 9.28 1.11
C ILE A 43 18.38 8.81 1.54
N THR A 44 18.63 7.49 1.46
CA THR A 44 19.92 6.88 1.77
C THR A 44 21.03 7.36 0.84
N SER A 45 20.73 7.55 -0.45
CA SER A 45 21.70 8.05 -1.44
C SER A 45 22.14 9.49 -1.18
N TYR A 46 21.34 10.28 -0.47
CA TYR A 46 21.68 11.64 -0.05
C TYR A 46 22.29 11.72 1.36
N TYR A 47 22.70 10.59 1.94
CA TYR A 47 23.33 10.50 3.27
C TYR A 47 22.45 10.98 4.45
N TYR A 48 21.13 11.04 4.29
CA TYR A 48 20.17 11.32 5.36
C TYR A 48 19.78 10.03 6.09
N LEU A 49 20.76 9.42 6.76
CA LEU A 49 20.63 8.06 7.29
C LEU A 49 19.65 7.94 8.47
N ASP A 50 19.60 8.96 9.32
CA ASP A 50 18.64 9.09 10.42
C ASP A 50 17.19 9.05 9.91
N VAL A 51 16.90 9.83 8.87
CA VAL A 51 15.60 9.84 8.20
C VAL A 51 15.32 8.48 7.57
N ALA A 52 16.29 7.90 6.86
CA ALA A 52 16.13 6.60 6.19
C ALA A 52 15.78 5.47 7.16
N ILE A 53 16.42 5.43 8.34
CA ILE A 53 16.17 4.43 9.38
C ILE A 53 14.73 4.55 9.90
N ILE A 54 14.30 5.76 10.27
CA ILE A 54 12.94 5.99 10.77
C ILE A 54 11.92 5.61 9.70
N PHE A 55 12.15 6.03 8.46
CA PHE A 55 11.24 5.76 7.36
C PHE A 55 11.15 4.25 7.08
N SER A 56 12.27 3.53 7.09
CA SER A 56 12.30 2.08 6.89
C SER A 56 11.55 1.30 7.97
N ILE A 57 11.47 1.81 9.19
CA ILE A 57 10.65 1.20 10.26
C ILE A 57 9.16 1.52 10.04
N LEU A 58 8.84 2.70 9.51
CA LEU A 58 7.46 3.09 9.23
C LEU A 58 6.85 2.33 8.06
N VAL A 59 7.62 1.92 7.04
CA VAL A 59 7.14 1.12 5.89
C VAL A 59 6.35 -0.15 6.31
N PRO A 60 6.88 -1.06 7.14
CA PRO A 60 6.10 -2.23 7.56
C PRO A 60 4.92 -1.87 8.47
N VAL A 61 5.03 -0.80 9.25
CA VAL A 61 3.94 -0.31 10.12
C VAL A 61 2.78 0.23 9.27
N SER A 62 3.05 1.05 8.27
CA SER A 62 2.05 1.59 7.34
C SER A 62 1.36 0.47 6.57
N ALA A 63 2.13 -0.49 6.04
CA ALA A 63 1.61 -1.66 5.34
C ALA A 63 0.67 -2.50 6.23
N THR A 64 1.04 -2.72 7.51
CA THR A 64 0.21 -3.47 8.47
C THR A 64 -1.11 -2.76 8.75
N ILE A 65 -1.08 -1.44 8.95
CA ILE A 65 -2.29 -0.62 9.18
C ILE A 65 -3.20 -0.65 7.95
N LEU A 66 -2.64 -0.53 6.74
CA LEU A 66 -3.40 -0.59 5.49
C LEU A 66 -4.03 -1.97 5.28
N LEU A 67 -3.30 -3.05 5.59
CA LEU A 67 -3.83 -4.41 5.54
C LEU A 67 -5.00 -4.58 6.50
N LEU A 68 -4.86 -4.19 7.77
CA LEU A 68 -5.94 -4.24 8.76
C LEU A 68 -7.16 -3.42 8.32
N GLY A 69 -6.94 -2.22 7.79
CA GLY A 69 -8.00 -1.37 7.25
C GLY A 69 -8.74 -2.02 6.08
N SER A 70 -7.99 -2.62 5.15
CA SER A 70 -8.56 -3.30 3.97
C SER A 70 -9.36 -4.55 4.33
N LEU A 71 -8.89 -5.34 5.31
CA LEU A 71 -9.61 -6.50 5.83
C LEU A 71 -10.92 -6.08 6.50
N LYS A 72 -10.86 -5.05 7.36
CA LYS A 72 -12.04 -4.50 8.03
C LYS A 72 -13.06 -3.97 7.02
N TYR A 73 -12.62 -3.24 6.00
CA TYR A 73 -13.49 -2.74 4.94
C TYR A 73 -14.19 -3.88 4.19
N THR A 74 -13.44 -4.91 3.81
CA THR A 74 -13.95 -6.09 3.10
C THR A 74 -15.00 -6.83 3.95
N HIS A 75 -14.75 -6.99 5.25
CA HIS A 75 -15.69 -7.60 6.18
C HIS A 75 -17.02 -6.82 6.27
N ILE A 76 -16.94 -5.48 6.42
CA ILE A 76 -18.13 -4.62 6.50
C ILE A 76 -18.93 -4.65 5.20
N LYS A 77 -18.26 -4.57 4.04
CA LYS A 77 -18.89 -4.64 2.72
C LYS A 77 -19.63 -5.98 2.51
N GLY A 78 -19.01 -7.09 2.90
CA GLY A 78 -19.62 -8.42 2.85
C GLY A 78 -20.84 -8.55 3.78
N SER A 79 -20.75 -8.02 5.00
CA SER A 79 -21.85 -8.05 5.97
C SER A 79 -23.07 -7.27 5.47
N LYS A 80 -22.88 -6.03 4.96
CA LYS A 80 -24.00 -5.22 4.42
C LYS A 80 -24.72 -5.92 3.25
N LYS A 81 -23.98 -6.59 2.35
CA LYS A 81 -24.57 -7.36 1.24
C LYS A 81 -25.45 -8.51 1.73
N LYS A 82 -25.03 -9.20 2.80
CA LYS A 82 -25.77 -10.33 3.39
C LYS A 82 -27.06 -9.89 4.09
N TYR A 83 -27.05 -8.75 4.78
CA TYR A 83 -28.25 -8.21 5.43
C TYR A 83 -29.25 -7.58 4.44
N GLY A 84 -28.78 -6.90 3.38
CA GLY A 84 -29.66 -6.37 2.33
C GLY A 84 -30.47 -7.45 1.60
N SER A 85 -29.89 -8.64 1.39
CA SER A 85 -30.59 -9.79 0.77
C SER A 85 -31.60 -10.49 1.69
N LYS A 86 -31.61 -10.18 2.99
CA LYS A 86 -32.48 -10.79 4.00
C LYS A 86 -33.57 -9.85 4.52
N LEU A 87 -33.78 -8.70 3.89
CA LEU A 87 -34.89 -7.82 4.23
C LEU A 87 -36.19 -8.39 3.61
N PRO A 88 -37.15 -8.90 4.41
CA PRO A 88 -38.38 -9.53 3.93
C PRO A 88 -39.41 -8.53 3.37
N ILE A 89 -39.00 -7.30 3.05
CA ILE A 89 -39.89 -6.16 2.79
C ILE A 89 -40.06 -5.81 1.30
N LEU A 90 -39.50 -6.61 0.39
CA LEU A 90 -39.73 -6.46 -1.06
C LEU A 90 -40.47 -7.67 -1.68
N ALA A 91 -40.94 -8.61 -0.87
CA ALA A 91 -41.88 -9.64 -1.30
C ALA A 91 -43.31 -9.15 -1.02
N LYS A 92 -43.80 -8.26 -1.87
CA LYS A 92 -45.24 -7.98 -1.97
C LYS A 92 -45.63 -7.88 -3.43
#